data_AF-A0A378I4S2-F1
#
_entry.id   AF-A0A378I4S2-F1
#
_cell.length_a   1.000
_cell.length_b   1.000
_cell.length_c   1.000
_cell.angle_alpha   90.00
_cell.angle_beta   90.00
_cell.angle_gamma   90.00
#
_symmetry.space_group_name_H-M   'P 1'
#
loop_
_entity.id
_entity.type
_entity.pdbx_description
1 polymer ?
#
loop_
_entity_poly.entity_id
_entity_poly.type
_entity_poly.pdbx_seq_one_letter_code
_entity_poly.pdbx_strand_id
1 'polypeptide(L)'
;MNHAYFERWTELAKKAQEPIQAMTELNVKTLQSINYLKPEELAKIKKPEEFLEKQIGLAVANGHKALDYMQKSFEIFEKAMLSAVQEVKKADNRTDR
;
A
#
# COMPACT_ATOMS: atom_id res chain seq x y z
N MET A 1 -10.09 0.88 36.83
CA MET A 1 -9.29 1.72 35.89
C MET A 1 -8.80 0.98 34.65
N ASN A 2 -8.50 -0.34 34.66
CA ASN A 2 -7.96 -1.05 33.48
C ASN A 2 -8.93 -1.30 32.30
N HIS A 3 -10.24 -1.34 32.53
CA HIS A 3 -11.21 -1.76 31.51
C HIS A 3 -11.43 -0.73 30.39
N ALA A 4 -11.57 0.56 30.74
CA ALA A 4 -11.77 1.64 29.78
C ALA A 4 -10.57 1.86 28.84
N TYR A 5 -9.35 1.63 29.32
CA TYR A 5 -8.16 1.65 28.47
C TYR A 5 -8.17 0.48 27.50
N PHE A 6 -8.50 -0.73 27.97
CA PHE A 6 -8.57 -1.92 27.13
C PHE A 6 -9.61 -1.78 26.01
N GLU A 7 -10.78 -1.21 26.30
CA GLU A 7 -11.81 -0.94 25.29
C GLU A 7 -11.33 0.07 24.24
N ARG A 8 -10.67 1.17 24.65
CA ARG A 8 -10.10 2.14 23.72
C ARG A 8 -9.04 1.53 22.80
N TRP A 9 -8.15 0.69 23.34
CA TRP A 9 -7.15 -0.02 22.54
C TRP A 9 -7.78 -1.00 21.56
N THR A 10 -8.85 -1.69 21.98
CA THR A 10 -9.60 -2.62 21.13
C THR A 10 -10.28 -1.90 19.97
N GLU A 11 -10.90 -0.75 20.24
CA GLU A 11 -11.54 0.07 19.21
C GLU A 11 -10.54 0.69 18.22
N LEU A 12 -9.37 1.11 18.71
CA LEU A 12 -8.27 1.54 17.83
C LEU A 12 -7.76 0.40 16.96
N ALA A 13 -7.59 -0.80 17.52
CA ALA A 13 -7.14 -1.98 16.78
C ALA A 13 -8.14 -2.38 15.67
N LYS A 14 -9.45 -2.41 15.98
CA LYS A 14 -10.49 -2.68 14.97
C LYS A 14 -10.48 -1.66 13.83
N LYS A 15 -10.28 -0.38 14.14
CA LYS A 15 -10.26 0.70 13.13
C LYS A 15 -8.97 0.70 12.30
N ALA A 16 -7.85 0.26 12.88
CA ALA A 16 -6.60 0.08 12.15
C ALA A 16 -6.55 -1.21 11.30
N GLN A 17 -7.43 -2.18 11.59
CA GLN A 17 -7.47 -3.45 10.87
C GLN A 17 -7.69 -3.27 9.37
N GLU A 18 -8.68 -2.45 8.97
CA GLU A 18 -9.02 -2.22 7.56
C GLU A 18 -7.85 -1.60 6.76
N PRO A 19 -7.23 -0.48 7.17
CA PRO A 19 -6.11 0.08 6.41
C PRO A 19 -4.86 -0.81 6.42
N ILE A 20 -4.59 -1.55 7.51
CA ILE A 20 -3.46 -2.50 7.55
C ILE A 20 -3.70 -3.66 6.58
N GLN A 21 -4.93 -4.20 6.54
CA GLN A 21 -5.29 -5.25 5.61
C GLN A 21 -5.18 -4.75 4.16
N ALA A 22 -5.72 -3.56 3.85
CA ALA A 22 -5.63 -2.97 2.52
C ALA A 22 -4.17 -2.77 2.07
N MET A 23 -3.31 -2.26 2.96
CA MET A 23 -1.87 -2.14 2.68
C MET A 23 -1.19 -3.49 2.47
N THR A 24 -1.55 -4.50 3.25
CA THR A 24 -0.98 -5.86 3.11
C THR A 24 -1.37 -6.48 1.77
N GLU A 25 -2.64 -6.39 1.39
CA GLU A 25 -3.13 -6.86 0.09
C GLU A 25 -2.45 -6.11 -1.06
N LEU A 26 -2.28 -4.80 -0.93
CA LEU A 26 -1.58 -3.97 -1.90
C LEU A 26 -0.11 -4.41 -2.04
N ASN A 27 0.61 -4.60 -0.94
CA ASN A 27 2.00 -5.07 -0.94
C ASN A 27 2.16 -6.41 -1.65
N VAL A 28 1.30 -7.38 -1.33
CA VAL A 28 1.32 -8.72 -1.95
C VAL A 28 1.09 -8.60 -3.45
N LYS A 29 0.07 -7.86 -3.88
CA LYS A 29 -0.22 -7.65 -5.31
C LYS A 29 0.93 -6.96 -6.02
N THR A 30 1.52 -5.94 -5.42
CA THR A 30 2.66 -5.21 -6.02
C THR A 30 3.86 -6.12 -6.19
N LEU A 31 4.26 -6.87 -5.15
CA LEU A 31 5.38 -7.81 -5.23
C LEU A 31 5.15 -8.89 -6.28
N GLN A 32 3.94 -9.45 -6.37
CA GLN A 32 3.58 -10.44 -7.40
C GLN A 32 3.60 -9.85 -8.82
N SER A 33 3.39 -8.54 -8.95
CA SER A 33 3.32 -7.87 -10.23
C SER A 33 4.68 -7.41 -10.77
N ILE A 34 5.74 -7.34 -9.97
CA ILE A 34 7.05 -6.82 -10.44
C ILE A 34 7.58 -7.71 -11.57
N ASN A 35 7.97 -7.08 -12.69
CA ASN A 35 8.59 -7.80 -13.80
C ASN A 35 10.10 -7.87 -13.58
N TYR A 36 10.68 -9.01 -13.93
CA TYR A 36 12.12 -9.21 -13.96
C TYR A 36 12.48 -9.98 -15.21
N LEU A 37 13.73 -9.86 -15.64
CA LEU A 37 14.24 -10.63 -16.77
C LEU A 37 14.34 -12.10 -16.34
N LYS A 38 13.57 -12.98 -17.00
CA LYS A 38 13.61 -14.41 -16.68
C LYS A 38 14.89 -15.06 -17.24
N PRO A 39 15.40 -16.14 -16.61
CA PRO A 39 16.58 -16.84 -17.11
C PRO A 39 16.44 -17.31 -18.57
N GLU A 40 15.25 -17.75 -18.97
CA GLU A 40 14.98 -18.23 -20.33
C GLU A 40 14.93 -17.07 -21.35
N GLU A 41 14.64 -15.85 -20.92
CA GLU A 41 14.72 -14.65 -21.75
C GLU A 41 16.16 -14.15 -21.85
N LEU A 42 16.91 -14.20 -20.75
CA LEU A 42 18.33 -13.84 -20.72
C LEU A 42 19.15 -14.74 -21.66
N ALA A 43 18.89 -16.05 -21.65
CA ALA A 43 19.57 -17.00 -22.53
C ALA A 43 19.32 -16.76 -24.04
N LYS A 44 18.29 -15.97 -24.39
CA LYS A 44 17.95 -15.64 -25.78
C LYS A 44 18.62 -14.36 -26.28
N ILE A 45 19.24 -13.58 -25.38
CA ILE A 45 19.92 -12.33 -25.73
C ILE A 45 21.20 -12.66 -26.49
N LYS A 46 21.33 -12.14 -27.70
CA LYS A 46 22.49 -12.39 -28.57
C LYS A 46 23.42 -11.20 -28.67
N LYS A 47 22.93 -10.00 -28.34
CA LYS A 47 23.68 -8.75 -28.43
C LYS A 47 23.53 -7.90 -27.17
N PRO A 48 24.57 -7.14 -26.77
CA PRO A 48 24.50 -6.25 -25.61
C PRO A 48 23.37 -5.22 -25.68
N GLU A 49 23.03 -4.72 -26.87
CA GLU A 49 21.99 -3.71 -27.07
C GLU A 49 20.59 -4.25 -26.73
N GLU A 50 20.31 -5.51 -27.08
CA GLU A 50 19.05 -6.19 -26.75
C GLU A 50 18.85 -6.31 -25.23
N PHE A 51 19.94 -6.47 -24.47
CA PHE A 51 19.89 -6.45 -23.02
C PHE A 51 19.51 -5.07 -22.48
N LEU A 52 20.11 -4.00 -23.00
CA LEU A 52 19.79 -2.63 -22.58
C LEU A 52 18.34 -2.28 -22.88
N GLU A 53 17.85 -2.63 -24.07
CA GLU A 53 16.44 -2.43 -24.44
C GLU A 53 15.49 -3.17 -23.48
N LYS A 54 15.79 -4.42 -23.13
CA LYS A 54 15.04 -5.19 -22.14
C LYS A 54 15.04 -4.52 -20.77
N GLN A 55 16.19 -4.01 -20.29
CA GLN A 55 16.29 -3.32 -19.01
C GLN A 55 15.48 -2.02 -18.99
N ILE A 56 15.51 -1.23 -20.06
CA ILE A 56 14.69 -0.02 -20.19
C ILE A 56 13.20 -0.39 -20.17
N GLY A 57 12.79 -1.41 -20.93
CA GLY A 57 11.40 -1.89 -20.92
C GLY A 57 10.94 -2.34 -19.54
N LEU A 58 11.78 -3.07 -18.81
CA LEU A 58 11.51 -3.47 -17.42
C LEU A 58 11.43 -2.28 -16.47
N ALA A 59 12.33 -1.31 -16.60
CA ALA A 59 12.35 -0.09 -15.79
C ALA A 59 11.07 0.73 -16.00
N VAL A 60 10.63 0.91 -17.25
CA VAL A 60 9.37 1.61 -17.56
C VAL A 60 8.18 0.85 -17.00
N ALA A 61 8.08 -0.46 -17.25
CA ALA A 61 6.96 -1.28 -16.78
C ALA A 61 6.87 -1.32 -15.25
N ASN A 62 8.00 -1.46 -14.56
CA ASN A 62 8.05 -1.46 -13.10
C ASN A 62 7.87 -0.06 -12.51
N GLY A 63 8.34 0.98 -13.20
CA GLY A 63 8.10 2.37 -12.83
C GLY A 63 6.61 2.70 -12.77
N HIS A 64 5.83 2.27 -13.76
CA HIS A 64 4.36 2.41 -13.72
C HIS A 64 3.73 1.69 -12.54
N LYS A 65 4.20 0.48 -12.18
CA LYS A 65 3.70 -0.25 -11.00
C LYS A 65 4.07 0.43 -9.70
N ALA A 66 5.27 1.01 -9.61
CA ALA A 66 5.70 1.77 -8.45
C ALA A 66 4.85 3.03 -8.25
N LEU A 67 4.53 3.74 -9.34
CA LEU A 67 3.62 4.89 -9.30
C LEU A 67 2.20 4.49 -8.90
N ASP A 68 1.66 3.42 -9.47
CA ASP A 68 0.34 2.88 -9.11
C ASP A 68 0.28 2.44 -7.63
N TYR A 69 1.32 1.77 -7.15
CA TYR A 69 1.47 1.40 -5.73
C TYR A 69 1.49 2.64 -4.83
N MET A 70 2.26 3.66 -5.19
CA MET A 70 2.35 4.91 -4.44
C MET A 70 0.99 5.60 -4.37
N GLN A 71 0.28 5.70 -5.50
CA GLN A 71 -1.05 6.29 -5.57
C GLN A 71 -2.04 5.54 -4.66
N LYS A 72 -2.14 4.21 -4.79
CA LYS A 72 -3.06 3.39 -3.98
C LYS A 72 -2.71 3.42 -2.50
N SER A 73 -1.42 3.49 -2.17
CA SER A 73 -0.97 3.65 -0.78
C SER A 73 -1.50 4.97 -0.20
N PHE A 74 -1.38 6.08 -0.93
CA PHE A 74 -1.93 7.36 -0.51
C PHE A 74 -3.45 7.32 -0.33
N GLU A 75 -4.18 6.68 -1.24
CA GLU A 75 -5.65 6.53 -1.12
C GLU A 75 -6.03 5.78 0.18
N ILE A 76 -5.30 4.73 0.54
CA ILE A 76 -5.52 3.98 1.80
C ILE A 76 -5.22 4.88 3.01
N PHE A 77 -4.10 5.60 2.99
CA PHE A 77 -3.74 6.52 4.06
C PHE A 77 -4.72 7.67 4.23
N GLU A 78 -5.16 8.27 3.12
CA GLU A 78 -6.15 9.35 3.12
C GLU A 78 -7.45 8.87 3.73
N LYS A 79 -7.97 7.71 3.32
CA LYS A 79 -9.18 7.12 3.88
C LYS A 79 -9.05 6.88 5.39
N ALA A 80 -7.91 6.36 5.83
CA ALA A 80 -7.63 6.11 7.24
C ALA A 80 -7.60 7.43 8.05
N MET A 81 -6.92 8.46 7.54
CA MET A 81 -6.84 9.77 8.18
C MET A 81 -8.20 10.47 8.25
N LEU A 82 -8.97 10.47 7.15
CA LEU A 82 -10.31 11.05 7.11
C LEU A 82 -11.24 10.39 8.14
N SER A 83 -11.19 9.05 8.24
CA SER A 83 -11.95 8.30 9.24
C SER A 83 -11.56 8.69 10.67
N ALA A 84 -10.26 8.81 10.94
CA ALA A 84 -9.75 9.26 12.24
C ALA A 84 -10.22 10.69 12.60
N VAL A 85 -10.13 11.64 11.66
CA VAL A 85 -10.57 13.03 11.87
C VAL A 85 -12.07 13.12 12.11
N GLN A 86 -12.88 12.38 11.35
CA GLN A 86 -14.33 12.34 11.58
C GLN A 86 -14.68 11.82 12.97
N GLU A 87 -13.93 10.85 13.48
CA GLU A 87 -14.15 10.31 14.82
C GLU A 87 -13.81 11.32 15.92
N VAL A 88 -12.70 12.04 15.78
CA VAL A 88 -12.33 13.13 16.70
C VAL A 88 -13.44 14.18 16.75
N LYS A 89 -13.97 14.60 15.59
CA LYS A 89 -15.11 15.54 15.52
C LYS A 89 -16.37 15.00 16.20
N LYS A 90 -16.66 13.70 16.08
CA LYS A 90 -17.80 13.05 16.76
C LYS A 90 -17.61 12.92 18.27
N ALA A 91 -16.38 12.82 18.75
CA ALA A 91 -16.08 12.81 20.18
C ALA A 91 -16.23 14.21 20.78
N ASP A 92 -15.78 15.24 20.07
CA ASP A 92 -15.90 16.65 20.48
C ASP A 92 -17.37 17.08 20.63
N ASN A 93 -18.19 16.85 19.61
CA ASN A 93 -19.62 17.16 19.61
C ASN A 93 -20.46 16.40 20.67
N ARG A 94 -19.92 15.34 21.28
CA ARG A 94 -20.56 14.62 22.39
C ARG A 94 -20.26 15.23 23.76
N THR A 95 -19.28 16.12 23.84
CA THR A 95 -18.85 16.78 25.09
C THR A 95 -19.59 18.10 25.32
N ASP A 96 -20.16 18.69 24.26
CA ASP A 96 -20.95 19.94 24.26
C ASP A 96 -22.49 19.72 24.39
N ARG A 97 -22.96 18.50 24.68
CA ARG A 97 -24.39 18.19 24.91
C ARG A 97 -24.65 17.65 26.29
#